data_AF-A0A2M8NJG9-F1
#
_entry.id   AF-A0A2M8NJG9-F1
#
_cell.length_a   1.000
_cell.length_b   1.000
_cell.length_c   1.000
_cell.angle_alpha   90.00
_cell.angle_beta   90.00
_cell.angle_gamma   90.00
#
_symmetry.space_group_name_H-M   'P 1'
#
loop_
_entity.id
_entity.type
_entity.pdbx_description
1 polymer ?
#
loop_
_entity_poly.entity_id
_entity_poly.type
_entity_poly.pdbx_seq_one_letter_code
_entity_poly.pdbx_strand_id
1 'polypeptide(L)'
;RWIAYRYAFAHWTLDSSAVLVSGRGPDGLVAIRRLDRRTRTETILYEAPGMWLQDAVDLADGRIAFFASTGERAPLTMFTWQNGIVRTITPTIGVGGAERIVWNPTRTAALLVIPEEYNSVFYKRYYIAGIDGSVREITVDVAGALAVEWVR
;
A
#
# COMPACT_ATOMS: atom_id res chain seq x y z
N ARG A 1 23.47 1.33 -19.63
CA ARG A 1 23.64 0.89 -18.22
C ARG A 1 22.26 0.97 -17.57
N TRP A 2 21.71 -0.15 -17.11
CA TRP A 2 20.42 -0.19 -16.42
C TRP A 2 20.66 0.04 -14.93
N ILE A 3 19.85 0.88 -14.29
CA ILE A 3 19.84 1.07 -12.84
C ILE A 3 18.54 0.42 -12.36
N ALA A 4 18.65 -0.64 -11.56
CA ALA A 4 17.52 -1.22 -10.86
C ALA A 4 17.48 -0.63 -9.46
N TYR A 5 16.43 0.14 -9.15
CA TYR A 5 16.21 0.65 -7.80
C TYR A 5 15.38 -0.37 -7.03
N ARG A 6 15.88 -0.79 -5.85
CA ARG A 6 15.17 -1.72 -4.98
C ARG A 6 14.20 -0.94 -4.09
N TYR A 7 13.00 -0.68 -4.60
CA TYR A 7 11.86 -0.32 -3.75
C TYR A 7 11.07 -1.57 -3.40
N ALA A 8 10.39 -1.53 -2.27
CA ALA A 8 9.56 -2.64 -1.81
C ALA A 8 8.24 -2.73 -2.61
N PHE A 9 7.68 -1.58 -3.00
CA PHE A 9 6.40 -1.49 -3.73
C PHE A 9 6.47 -0.44 -4.83
N ALA A 10 5.80 -0.71 -5.95
CA ALA A 10 5.77 0.17 -7.11
C ALA A 10 4.45 0.04 -7.87
N HIS A 11 3.87 1.19 -8.26
CA HIS A 11 2.68 1.28 -9.10
C HIS A 11 2.89 2.31 -10.19
N TRP A 12 2.36 2.05 -11.39
CA TRP A 12 2.29 3.10 -12.42
C TRP A 12 1.37 4.23 -11.94
N THR A 13 1.70 5.47 -12.26
CA THR A 13 0.74 6.57 -12.16
C THR A 13 -0.46 6.30 -13.07
N LEU A 14 -1.62 6.90 -12.80
CA LEU A 14 -2.85 6.66 -13.58
C LEU A 14 -2.68 6.98 -15.07
N ASP A 15 -1.84 7.97 -15.40
CA ASP A 15 -1.49 8.38 -16.76
C ASP A 15 -0.27 7.65 -17.33
N SER A 16 0.34 6.71 -16.58
CA SER A 16 1.55 5.97 -16.94
C SER A 16 2.79 6.83 -17.26
N SER A 17 2.79 8.11 -16.84
CA SER A 17 3.90 9.04 -17.05
C SER A 17 5.05 8.84 -16.06
N ALA A 18 4.75 8.23 -14.91
CA ALA A 18 5.73 7.96 -13.86
C ALA A 18 5.42 6.65 -13.13
N VAL A 19 6.34 6.24 -12.26
CA VAL A 19 6.12 5.16 -11.29
C VAL A 19 6.10 5.79 -9.90
N LEU A 20 5.07 5.50 -9.12
CA LEU A 20 5.03 5.78 -7.70
C LEU A 20 5.67 4.60 -6.97
N VAL A 21 6.67 4.86 -6.17
CA VAL A 21 7.37 3.85 -5.37
C VAL A 21 7.28 4.20 -3.90
N SER A 22 7.32 3.17 -3.05
CA SER A 22 7.18 3.38 -1.62
C SER A 22 7.96 2.36 -0.79
N GLY A 23 8.20 2.75 0.46
CA GLY A 23 9.01 2.00 1.42
C GLY A 23 10.42 2.59 1.59
N ARG A 24 11.33 1.79 2.14
CA ARG A 24 12.72 2.20 2.35
C ARG A 24 13.47 2.28 1.02
N GLY A 25 13.97 3.47 0.70
CA GLY A 25 14.77 3.72 -0.50
C GLY A 25 16.25 3.33 -0.35
N PRO A 26 17.05 3.47 -1.42
CA PRO A 26 18.50 3.20 -1.39
C PRO A 26 19.28 4.12 -0.45
N ASP A 27 18.74 5.30 -0.19
CA ASP A 27 19.20 6.30 0.78
C ASP A 27 18.89 5.92 2.24
N GLY A 28 18.20 4.81 2.46
CA GLY A 28 17.75 4.36 3.78
C GLY A 28 16.50 5.09 4.29
N LEU A 29 15.99 6.11 3.58
CA LEU A 29 14.80 6.87 3.97
C LEU A 29 13.52 6.13 3.58
N VAL A 30 12.56 6.08 4.50
CA VAL A 30 11.22 5.57 4.22
C VAL A 30 10.38 6.72 3.66
N ALA A 31 9.97 6.60 2.41
CA ALA A 31 9.24 7.67 1.73
C ALA A 31 8.38 7.13 0.58
N ILE A 32 7.42 7.96 0.17
CA ILE A 32 6.73 7.85 -1.12
C ILE A 32 7.46 8.74 -2.11
N ARG A 33 7.83 8.17 -3.25
CA ARG A 33 8.59 8.87 -4.28
C ARG A 33 7.95 8.65 -5.64
N ARG A 34 8.15 9.61 -6.53
CA ARG A 34 7.73 9.53 -7.93
C ARG A 34 8.97 9.50 -8.81
N LEU A 35 9.04 8.51 -9.69
CA LEU A 35 10.09 8.36 -10.70
C LEU A 35 9.48 8.71 -12.06
N ASP A 36 9.82 9.88 -12.59
CA ASP A 36 9.39 10.31 -13.91
C ASP A 36 9.99 9.41 -14.99
N ARG A 37 9.16 8.89 -15.88
CA ARG A 37 9.60 7.93 -16.91
C ARG A 37 10.46 8.59 -17.99
N ARG A 38 10.18 9.84 -18.32
CA ARG A 38 10.82 10.59 -19.41
C ARG A 38 12.17 11.14 -18.97
N THR A 39 12.20 11.83 -17.84
CA THR A 39 13.42 12.50 -17.34
C THR A 39 14.26 11.58 -16.45
N ARG A 40 13.69 10.48 -15.95
CA ARG A 40 14.29 9.61 -14.93
C ARG A 40 14.58 10.35 -13.61
N THR A 41 13.91 11.48 -13.40
CA THR A 41 14.02 12.23 -12.16
C THR A 41 13.23 11.52 -11.08
N GLU A 42 13.84 11.36 -9.92
CA GLU A 42 13.18 10.91 -8.71
C GLU A 42 12.81 12.14 -7.86
N THR A 43 11.59 12.16 -7.35
CA THR A 43 11.10 13.22 -6.46
C THR A 43 10.49 12.59 -5.23
N ILE A 44 10.93 13.02 -4.05
CA ILE A 44 10.29 12.65 -2.79
C ILE A 44 8.99 13.45 -2.65
N LEU A 45 7.87 12.74 -2.52
CA LEU A 45 6.56 13.37 -2.31
C LEU A 45 6.23 13.47 -0.83
N TYR A 46 6.56 12.42 -0.07
CA TYR A 46 6.29 12.35 1.36
C TYR A 46 7.35 11.50 2.06
N GLU A 47 7.99 12.03 3.10
CA GLU A 47 8.86 11.28 4.01
C GLU A 47 8.05 10.79 5.21
N ALA A 48 8.22 9.51 5.57
CA ALA A 48 7.49 8.86 6.66
C ALA A 48 8.46 8.46 7.78
N PRO A 49 9.04 9.42 8.53
CA PRO A 49 10.03 9.13 9.56
C PRO A 49 9.43 8.24 10.66
N GLY A 50 10.16 7.19 11.03
CA GLY A 50 9.73 6.26 12.09
C GLY A 50 8.60 5.30 11.70
N MET A 51 8.10 5.37 10.46
CA MET A 51 7.04 4.48 9.97
C MET A 51 7.63 3.38 9.08
N TRP A 52 6.91 2.26 9.01
CA TRP A 52 7.03 1.30 7.93
C TRP A 52 5.92 1.55 6.93
N LEU A 53 6.26 1.67 5.64
CA LEU A 53 5.34 2.09 4.59
C LEU A 53 5.18 0.98 3.55
N GLN A 54 3.93 0.68 3.20
CA GLN A 54 3.53 -0.32 2.23
C GLN A 54 2.60 0.26 1.15
N ASP A 55 2.89 -0.10 -0.10
CA ASP A 55 1.96 -0.04 -1.23
C ASP A 55 1.19 1.29 -1.42
N ALA A 56 1.90 2.33 -1.83
CA ALA A 56 1.31 3.62 -2.20
C ALA A 56 0.78 3.66 -3.65
N VAL A 57 -0.36 4.33 -3.87
CA VAL A 57 -0.98 4.56 -5.18
C VAL A 57 -1.53 5.98 -5.32
N ASP A 58 -1.45 6.57 -6.52
CA ASP A 58 -2.18 7.82 -6.81
C ASP A 58 -3.69 7.55 -6.97
N LEU A 59 -4.51 8.48 -6.50
CA LEU A 59 -5.96 8.48 -6.68
C LEU A 59 -6.36 9.44 -7.80
N ALA A 60 -7.57 9.25 -8.35
CA ALA A 60 -8.07 10.08 -9.45
C ALA A 60 -8.23 11.57 -9.09
N ASP A 61 -8.37 11.89 -7.81
CA ASP A 61 -8.47 13.25 -7.28
C ASP A 61 -7.11 13.89 -6.95
N GLY A 62 -6.00 13.25 -7.34
CA GLY A 62 -4.64 13.73 -7.13
C GLY A 62 -4.08 13.49 -5.72
N ARG A 63 -4.84 12.87 -4.82
CA ARG A 63 -4.30 12.35 -3.55
C ARG A 63 -3.46 11.10 -3.79
N ILE A 64 -2.67 10.73 -2.81
CA ILE A 64 -1.99 9.43 -2.75
C ILE A 64 -2.55 8.65 -1.57
N ALA A 65 -3.01 7.42 -1.81
CA ALA A 65 -3.32 6.48 -0.73
C ALA A 65 -2.13 5.56 -0.48
N PHE A 66 -1.92 5.19 0.78
CA PHE A 66 -0.85 4.26 1.15
C PHE A 66 -1.19 3.56 2.46
N PHE A 67 -0.58 2.39 2.68
CA PHE A 67 -0.64 1.71 3.96
C PHE A 67 0.65 1.98 4.74
N ALA A 68 0.53 2.15 6.05
CA ALA A 68 1.68 2.27 6.92
C ALA A 68 1.39 1.75 8.31
N SER A 69 2.45 1.47 9.06
CA SER A 69 2.40 1.04 10.46
C SER A 69 3.66 1.53 11.19
N THR A 70 3.74 1.27 12.50
CA THR A 70 4.95 1.54 13.30
C THR A 70 6.07 0.52 13.05
N GLY A 71 5.83 -0.53 12.27
CA GLY A 71 6.79 -1.58 11.95
C GLY A 71 6.18 -2.72 11.15
N GLU A 72 7.01 -3.53 10.48
CA GLU A 72 6.57 -4.63 9.62
C GLU A 72 5.64 -5.65 10.31
N ARG A 73 5.78 -5.82 11.64
CA ARG A 73 4.94 -6.71 12.46
C ARG A 73 3.86 -5.98 13.26
N ALA A 74 3.50 -4.76 12.86
CA ALA A 74 2.44 -3.98 13.49
C ALA A 74 1.23 -3.86 12.54
N PRO A 75 0.00 -3.73 13.08
CA PRO A 75 -1.20 -3.55 12.27
C PRO A 75 -1.07 -2.40 11.26
N LEU A 76 -1.58 -2.61 10.06
CA LEU A 76 -1.58 -1.61 9.00
C LEU A 76 -2.72 -0.60 9.17
N THR A 77 -2.48 0.63 8.77
CA THR A 77 -3.50 1.66 8.65
C THR A 77 -3.41 2.30 7.27
N MET A 78 -4.55 2.55 6.62
CA MET A 78 -4.59 3.33 5.38
C MET A 78 -4.54 4.82 5.71
N PHE A 79 -3.69 5.53 4.98
CA PHE A 79 -3.58 6.97 5.01
C PHE A 79 -3.77 7.54 3.61
N THR A 80 -4.06 8.84 3.56
CA THR A 80 -3.90 9.64 2.34
C THR A 80 -2.91 10.76 2.55
N TRP A 81 -2.23 11.14 1.49
CA TRP A 81 -1.40 12.33 1.43
C TRP A 81 -1.88 13.24 0.29
N GLN A 82 -1.94 14.55 0.58
CA GLN A 82 -2.17 15.58 -0.42
C GLN A 82 -1.51 16.89 0.01
N ASN A 83 -0.65 17.45 -0.84
CA ASN A 83 -0.04 18.76 -0.63
C ASN A 83 0.60 18.93 0.76
N GLY A 84 1.33 17.90 1.23
CA GLY A 84 2.01 17.92 2.52
C GLY A 84 1.15 17.50 3.72
N ILE A 85 -0.15 17.27 3.53
CA ILE A 85 -1.07 16.87 4.61
C ILE A 85 -1.33 15.37 4.55
N VAL A 86 -1.07 14.68 5.65
CA VAL A 86 -1.42 13.26 5.84
C VAL A 86 -2.71 13.14 6.63
N ARG A 87 -3.61 12.24 6.21
CA ARG A 87 -4.85 11.92 6.92
C ARG A 87 -5.00 10.43 7.07
N THR A 88 -5.32 9.98 8.27
CA THR A 88 -5.76 8.61 8.53
C THR A 88 -7.13 8.36 7.91
N ILE A 89 -7.29 7.23 7.23
CA ILE A 89 -8.55 6.84 6.56
C ILE A 89 -9.23 5.70 7.30
N THR A 90 -8.49 4.64 7.62
CA THR A 90 -9.04 3.45 8.28
C THR A 90 -8.63 3.36 9.74
N PRO A 91 -9.33 2.57 10.56
CA PRO A 91 -8.74 1.94 11.74
C PRO A 91 -7.55 1.02 11.35
N THR A 92 -6.88 0.47 12.36
CA THR A 92 -5.86 -0.58 12.16
C THR A 92 -6.46 -1.85 11.57
N ILE A 93 -5.73 -2.52 10.69
CA ILE A 93 -6.14 -3.69 9.90
C ILE A 93 -5.17 -4.84 10.18
N GLY A 94 -5.72 -6.00 10.56
CA GLY A 94 -4.97 -7.20 10.91
C GLY A 94 -4.01 -6.99 12.10
N VAL A 95 -3.01 -7.86 12.20
CA VAL A 95 -2.01 -7.83 13.28
C VAL A 95 -0.60 -7.44 12.81
N GLY A 96 -0.39 -7.27 11.51
CA GLY A 96 0.93 -7.06 10.91
C GLY A 96 0.87 -6.50 9.48
N GLY A 97 2.04 -6.40 8.85
CA GLY A 97 2.15 -6.06 7.44
C GLY A 97 1.52 -7.11 6.53
N ALA A 98 1.07 -6.67 5.35
CA ALA A 98 0.47 -7.57 4.38
C ALA A 98 1.55 -8.29 3.57
N GLU A 99 1.39 -9.58 3.30
CA GLU A 99 2.23 -10.27 2.30
C GLU A 99 1.86 -9.85 0.87
N ARG A 100 0.61 -9.37 0.68
CA ARG A 100 0.07 -8.95 -0.61
C ARG A 100 -0.97 -7.87 -0.42
N ILE A 101 -0.86 -6.83 -1.25
CA ILE A 101 -1.87 -5.77 -1.39
C ILE A 101 -2.25 -5.71 -2.87
N VAL A 102 -3.56 -5.67 -3.16
CA VAL A 102 -4.08 -5.55 -4.52
C VAL A 102 -5.17 -4.50 -4.53
N TRP A 103 -4.91 -3.38 -5.21
CA TRP A 103 -5.92 -2.36 -5.44
C TRP A 103 -6.91 -2.78 -6.51
N ASN A 104 -8.17 -2.38 -6.35
CA ASN A 104 -9.13 -2.45 -7.44
C ASN A 104 -8.72 -1.47 -8.57
N PRO A 105 -9.20 -1.66 -9.81
CA PRO A 105 -8.77 -0.85 -10.95
C PRO A 105 -9.00 0.66 -10.77
N THR A 106 -10.04 1.05 -10.05
CA THR A 106 -10.38 2.46 -9.76
C THR A 106 -9.67 3.01 -8.52
N ARG A 107 -8.88 2.20 -7.81
CA ARG A 107 -8.15 2.54 -6.58
C ARG A 107 -9.03 3.10 -5.45
N THR A 108 -10.27 2.65 -5.39
CA THR A 108 -11.23 2.99 -4.32
C THR A 108 -11.21 1.99 -3.17
N ALA A 109 -10.64 0.80 -3.38
CA ALA A 109 -10.45 -0.20 -2.35
C ALA A 109 -9.22 -1.06 -2.64
N ALA A 110 -8.68 -1.68 -1.58
CA ALA A 110 -7.61 -2.65 -1.67
C ALA A 110 -7.96 -3.94 -0.93
N LEU A 111 -7.59 -5.08 -1.54
CA LEU A 111 -7.48 -6.35 -0.86
C LEU A 111 -6.13 -6.43 -0.16
N LEU A 112 -6.14 -6.79 1.12
CA LEU A 112 -4.95 -7.10 1.91
C LEU A 112 -4.97 -8.58 2.30
N VAL A 113 -3.83 -9.24 2.12
CA VAL A 113 -3.57 -10.58 2.62
C VAL A 113 -2.54 -10.46 3.73
N ILE A 114 -2.95 -10.72 4.97
CA ILE A 114 -2.11 -10.56 6.15
C ILE A 114 -1.83 -11.95 6.74
N PRO A 115 -0.57 -12.38 6.85
CA PRO A 115 -0.22 -13.62 7.53
C PRO A 115 -0.38 -13.43 9.05
N GLU A 116 -1.03 -14.38 9.70
CA GLU A 116 -1.20 -14.40 11.15
C GLU A 116 -0.75 -15.74 11.72
N GLU A 117 -0.25 -15.69 12.96
CA GLU A 117 0.16 -16.86 13.71
C GLU A 117 -0.75 -17.00 14.94
N TYR A 118 -1.32 -18.18 15.13
CA TYR A 118 -2.02 -18.54 16.36
C TYR A 118 -1.63 -19.96 16.77
N ASN A 119 -1.14 -20.13 18.01
CA ASN A 119 -0.64 -21.41 18.52
C ASN A 119 0.37 -22.08 17.56
N SER A 120 1.30 -21.30 17.01
CA SER A 120 2.31 -21.75 16.04
C SER A 120 1.77 -22.29 14.71
N VAL A 121 0.50 -22.00 14.40
CA VAL A 121 -0.11 -22.27 13.11
C VAL A 121 -0.21 -20.96 12.32
N PHE A 122 0.37 -20.94 11.13
CA PHE A 122 0.29 -19.83 10.20
C PHE A 122 -0.95 -19.95 9.31
N TYR A 123 -1.74 -18.89 9.24
CA TYR A 123 -2.88 -18.78 8.35
C TYR A 123 -2.96 -17.36 7.77
N LYS A 124 -3.78 -17.18 6.74
CA LYS A 124 -3.94 -15.89 6.07
C LYS A 124 -5.30 -15.31 6.41
N ARG A 125 -5.32 -14.04 6.79
CA ARG A 125 -6.54 -13.25 6.85
C ARG A 125 -6.64 -12.33 5.65
N TYR A 126 -7.88 -12.13 5.21
CA TYR A 126 -8.19 -11.35 4.02
C TYR A 126 -9.06 -10.17 4.41
N TYR A 127 -8.65 -8.97 4.00
CA TYR A 127 -9.36 -7.74 4.30
C TYR A 127 -9.61 -6.95 3.02
N ILE A 128 -10.77 -6.31 2.94
CA ILE A 128 -11.04 -5.23 1.99
C ILE A 128 -11.01 -3.92 2.77
N ALA A 129 -10.16 -2.98 2.36
CA ALA A 129 -10.09 -1.64 2.92
C ALA A 129 -10.47 -0.62 1.84
N GLY A 130 -11.48 0.20 2.12
CA GLY A 130 -11.98 1.24 1.23
C GLY A 130 -11.37 2.60 1.54
N ILE A 131 -11.26 3.45 0.51
CA ILE A 131 -10.83 4.84 0.66
C ILE A 131 -11.86 5.72 1.40
N ASP A 132 -13.06 5.18 1.59
CA ASP A 132 -14.13 5.72 2.43
C ASP A 132 -13.93 5.42 3.93
N GLY A 133 -12.87 4.70 4.30
CA GLY A 133 -12.58 4.30 5.67
C GLY A 133 -13.20 2.97 6.08
N SER A 134 -13.95 2.31 5.20
CA SER A 134 -14.49 0.99 5.47
C SER A 134 -13.39 -0.06 5.55
N VAL A 135 -13.52 -1.00 6.49
CA VAL A 135 -12.68 -2.18 6.59
C VAL A 135 -13.59 -3.39 6.83
N ARG A 136 -13.47 -4.40 5.99
CA ARG A 136 -14.20 -5.66 6.12
C ARG A 136 -13.23 -6.84 6.05
N GLU A 137 -13.27 -7.69 7.07
CA GLU A 137 -12.65 -9.00 6.99
C GLU A 137 -13.53 -9.92 6.12
N ILE A 138 -12.90 -10.63 5.19
CA ILE A 138 -13.54 -11.56 4.26
C ILE A 138 -12.92 -12.96 4.34
N THR A 139 -12.14 -13.27 5.39
CA THR A 139 -11.38 -14.54 5.49
C THR A 139 -12.23 -15.79 5.23
N VAL A 140 -13.46 -15.82 5.75
CA VAL A 140 -14.41 -16.92 5.56
C VAL A 140 -14.94 -16.99 4.12
N ASP A 141 -15.08 -15.84 3.45
CA ASP A 141 -15.65 -15.73 2.11
C ASP A 141 -14.68 -16.24 1.01
N VAL A 142 -13.37 -16.34 1.28
CA VAL A 142 -12.34 -16.68 0.27
C VAL A 142 -11.99 -18.18 0.24
N ALA A 143 -12.39 -18.97 1.24
CA ALA A 143 -12.29 -20.45 1.31
C ALA A 143 -11.02 -21.12 0.73
N GLY A 144 -9.88 -20.43 0.71
CA GLY A 144 -8.60 -20.92 0.16
C GLY A 144 -8.38 -20.75 -1.36
N ALA A 145 -9.33 -20.19 -2.11
CA ALA A 145 -9.18 -19.92 -3.55
C ALA A 145 -9.31 -18.43 -3.84
N LEU A 146 -8.17 -17.78 -4.13
CA LEU A 146 -8.11 -16.33 -4.32
C LEU A 146 -8.36 -15.97 -5.78
N ALA A 147 -9.63 -15.94 -6.17
CA ALA A 147 -10.11 -15.21 -7.33
C ALA A 147 -10.95 -14.02 -6.84
N VAL A 148 -10.29 -12.90 -6.53
CA VAL A 148 -11.02 -11.64 -6.27
C VAL A 148 -11.34 -11.03 -7.61
N GLU A 149 -12.57 -11.22 -8.06
CA GLU A 149 -13.14 -10.46 -9.17
C GLU A 149 -13.71 -9.16 -8.61
N TRP A 150 -13.15 -8.04 -9.04
CA TRP A 150 -13.70 -6.73 -8.74
C TRP A 150 -14.94 -6.53 -9.61
N VAL A 151 -16.10 -6.98 -9.13
CA VAL A 151 -17.38 -6.81 -9.82
C VAL A 151 -17.78 -5.33 -9.74
N ARG A 152 -18.16 -4.76 -10.88
CA ARG A 152 -18.60 -3.36 -11.03
C ARG A 152 -20.11 -3.23 -10.87
#